data_AF-B9S724-F1
#
_entry.id   AF-B9S724-F1
#
_cell.length_a   1.000
_cell.length_b   1.000
_cell.length_c   1.000
_cell.angle_alpha   90.00
_cell.angle_beta   90.00
_cell.angle_gamma   90.00
#
_symmetry.space_group_name_H-M   'P 1'
#
loop_
_entity.id
_entity.type
_entity.pdbx_description
1 polymer ?
#
loop_
_entity_poly.entity_id
_entity_poly.type
_entity_poly.pdbx_seq_one_letter_code
_entity_poly.pdbx_strand_id
1 'polypeptide(L)'
;MEIGGLRNLRVLNLKHLRSLSYIPSGVLLKLSKLEELYVSNEFKAWESVEDGKTNASLKELESHPITALQICVSNFSALPKESVISNLRRFKIYMISTDFICRSYGKDSKNELYMEGDGHDFLAKARRMSALVRNTEYFV
;
A
#
# COMPACT_ATOMS: atom_id res chain seq x y z
N MET A 1 -14.34 -6.49 20.00
CA MET A 1 -14.58 -6.92 18.60
C MET A 1 -13.30 -6.70 17.84
N GLU A 2 -12.75 -7.73 17.18
CA GLU A 2 -11.52 -7.60 16.40
C GLU A 2 -11.85 -7.44 14.92
N ILE A 3 -11.10 -6.58 14.22
CA ILE A 3 -11.35 -6.29 12.80
C ILE A 3 -11.22 -7.53 11.91
N GLY A 4 -10.36 -8.48 12.28
CA GLY A 4 -10.19 -9.76 11.57
C GLY A 4 -11.42 -10.68 11.61
N GLY A 5 -12.44 -10.36 12.41
CA GLY A 5 -13.73 -11.06 12.39
C GLY A 5 -14.68 -10.56 11.29
N LEU A 6 -14.39 -9.43 10.66
CA LEU A 6 -15.26 -8.79 9.67
C LEU A 6 -15.08 -9.40 8.26
N ARG A 7 -15.43 -10.68 8.11
CA ARG A 7 -15.21 -11.45 6.86
C ARG A 7 -15.93 -10.90 5.61
N ASN A 8 -16.94 -10.04 5.79
CA ASN A 8 -17.65 -9.39 4.69
C ASN A 8 -17.20 -7.94 4.43
N LEU A 9 -16.18 -7.45 5.14
CA LEU A 9 -15.66 -6.11 4.93
C LEU A 9 -15.03 -6.00 3.53
N ARG A 10 -15.51 -5.04 2.75
CA ARG A 10 -15.00 -4.75 1.40
C ARG A 10 -14.09 -3.53 1.36
N VAL A 11 -14.28 -2.60 2.29
CA VAL A 11 -13.53 -1.34 2.36
C VAL A 11 -12.96 -1.19 3.76
N LEU A 12 -11.63 -1.12 3.87
CA LEU A 12 -10.93 -0.78 5.10
C LEU A 12 -10.27 0.60 4.93
N ASN A 13 -10.81 1.60 5.63
CA ASN A 13 -10.31 2.97 5.55
C ASN A 13 -9.75 3.44 6.90
N LEU A 14 -8.42 3.51 6.96
CA LEU A 14 -7.59 3.93 8.09
C LEU A 14 -6.82 5.23 7.77
N LYS A 15 -7.17 5.93 6.68
CA LYS A 15 -6.37 7.06 6.14
C LYS A 15 -6.21 8.24 7.09
N HIS A 16 -7.15 8.40 8.02
CA HIS A 16 -7.17 9.52 8.98
C HIS A 16 -6.62 9.16 10.36
N LEU A 17 -6.16 7.91 10.53
CA LEU A 17 -5.55 7.46 11.78
C LEU A 17 -4.06 7.82 11.79
N ARG A 18 -3.75 9.08 12.14
CA ARG A 18 -2.39 9.62 12.17
C ARG A 18 -1.46 8.86 13.13
N SER A 19 -1.98 8.45 14.29
CA SER A 19 -1.21 7.69 15.28
C SER A 19 -1.28 6.16 15.11
N LEU A 20 -1.68 5.67 13.93
CA LEU A 20 -1.66 4.23 13.65
C LEU A 20 -0.19 3.78 13.53
N SER A 21 0.27 3.00 14.50
CA SER A 21 1.63 2.43 14.52
C SER A 21 1.65 0.91 14.32
N TYR A 22 0.50 0.25 14.46
CA TYR A 22 0.41 -1.20 14.44
C TYR A 22 -0.82 -1.72 13.70
N ILE A 23 -0.57 -2.61 12.75
CA ILE A 23 -1.56 -3.45 12.07
C ILE A 23 -1.09 -4.89 12.26
N PRO A 24 -1.77 -5.74 13.03
CA PRO A 24 -1.29 -7.10 13.32
C PRO A 24 -1.06 -7.94 12.06
N SER A 25 0.06 -8.66 12.00
CA SER A 25 0.32 -9.65 10.96
C SER A 25 -0.82 -10.66 10.81
N GLY A 26 -1.20 -10.96 9.56
CA GLY A 26 -2.28 -11.88 9.23
C GLY A 26 -3.68 -11.32 9.42
N VAL A 27 -3.84 -10.07 9.85
CA VAL A 27 -5.17 -9.45 9.98
C VAL A 27 -5.79 -9.21 8.61
N LEU A 28 -5.00 -8.85 7.60
CA LEU A 28 -5.51 -8.57 6.26
C LEU A 28 -5.93 -9.87 5.58
N LEU A 29 -5.18 -10.98 5.78
CA LEU A 29 -5.56 -12.32 5.32
C LEU A 29 -6.96 -12.77 5.78
N LYS A 30 -7.40 -12.32 6.95
CA LYS A 30 -8.73 -12.68 7.50
C LYS A 30 -9.88 -11.89 6.86
N LEU A 31 -9.59 -10.78 6.17
CA LEU A 31 -10.57 -9.92 5.52
C LEU A 31 -10.84 -10.38 4.08
N SER A 32 -11.25 -11.64 3.90
CA SER A 32 -11.26 -12.33 2.61
C SER A 32 -12.05 -11.67 1.46
N LYS A 33 -12.95 -10.71 1.75
CA LYS A 33 -13.69 -9.92 0.75
C LYS A 33 -13.19 -8.49 0.57
N LEU A 34 -12.00 -8.17 1.10
CA LEU A 34 -11.43 -6.83 1.01
C LEU A 34 -11.13 -6.48 -0.45
N GLU A 35 -11.66 -5.34 -0.90
CA GLU A 35 -11.50 -4.80 -2.25
C GLU A 35 -10.77 -3.44 -2.23
N GLU A 36 -10.90 -2.68 -1.14
CA GLU A 36 -10.29 -1.37 -1.00
C GLU A 36 -9.58 -1.22 0.36
N LEU A 37 -8.33 -0.77 0.31
CA LEU A 37 -7.52 -0.49 1.49
C LEU A 37 -6.94 0.92 1.41
N TYR A 38 -7.25 1.75 2.41
CA TYR A 38 -6.68 3.09 2.56
C TYR A 38 -5.98 3.16 3.92
N VAL A 39 -4.68 3.42 3.94
CA VAL A 39 -3.90 3.56 5.17
C VAL A 39 -3.28 4.96 5.22
N SER A 40 -3.15 5.49 6.44
CA SER A 40 -2.49 6.76 6.69
C SER A 40 -1.13 6.79 5.98
N ASN A 41 -0.82 7.92 5.38
CA ASN A 41 0.46 8.20 4.76
C ASN A 41 1.62 8.29 5.77
N GLU A 42 1.30 8.35 7.07
CA GLU A 42 2.24 8.30 8.19
C GLU A 42 2.61 6.84 8.56
N PHE A 43 1.82 5.83 8.16
CA PHE A 43 2.12 4.44 8.44
C PHE A 43 3.14 3.89 7.43
N LYS A 44 4.35 3.59 7.91
CA LYS A 44 5.46 3.03 7.12
C LYS A 44 5.95 1.66 7.64
N ALA A 45 5.37 1.18 8.73
CA ALA A 45 5.84 0.03 9.50
C ALA A 45 5.45 -1.34 8.90
N TRP A 46 5.22 -1.43 7.59
CA TRP A 46 4.90 -2.71 6.93
C TRP A 46 6.01 -3.74 7.16
N GLU A 47 5.63 -4.96 7.53
CA GLU A 47 6.55 -6.06 7.83
C GLU A 47 7.55 -5.79 8.98
N SER A 48 7.40 -4.69 9.74
CA SER A 48 8.29 -4.40 10.87
C SER A 48 8.01 -5.32 12.06
N VAL A 49 9.04 -5.55 12.88
CA VAL A 49 8.95 -6.30 14.14
C VAL A 49 9.38 -5.39 15.28
N GLU A 50 8.48 -5.11 16.20
CA GLU A 50 8.71 -4.29 17.39
C GLU A 50 8.08 -4.98 18.59
N ASP A 51 8.81 -5.11 19.70
CA ASP A 51 8.34 -5.73 20.96
C ASP A 51 7.67 -7.12 20.77
N GLY A 52 8.23 -7.94 19.87
CA GLY A 52 7.69 -9.27 19.57
C GLY A 52 6.38 -9.28 18.77
N LYS A 53 5.93 -8.11 18.30
CA LYS A 53 4.76 -7.95 17.43
C LYS A 53 5.22 -7.70 16.00
N THR A 54 4.63 -8.44 15.07
CA THR A 54 4.89 -8.27 13.63
C THR A 54 3.75 -7.48 12.99
N ASN A 55 4.09 -6.42 12.27
CA ASN A 55 3.14 -5.67 11.46
C ASN A 55 2.74 -6.45 10.20
N ALA A 56 1.56 -6.14 9.67
CA ALA A 56 1.04 -6.74 8.46
C ALA A 56 1.99 -6.55 7.27
N SER A 57 1.94 -7.52 6.37
CA SER A 57 2.63 -7.46 5.08
C SER A 57 1.65 -7.06 3.98
N LEU A 58 2.10 -6.26 3.03
CA LEU A 58 1.32 -6.00 1.80
C LEU A 58 1.21 -7.24 0.90
N LYS A 59 2.00 -8.30 1.14
CA LYS A 59 1.83 -9.62 0.51
C LYS A 59 0.52 -10.30 0.93
N GLU A 60 -0.04 -9.94 2.09
CA GLU A 60 -1.35 -10.45 2.52
C GLU A 60 -2.48 -10.05 1.57
N LEU A 61 -2.27 -9.02 0.74
CA LEU A 61 -3.25 -8.58 -0.26
C LEU A 61 -3.31 -9.48 -1.50
N GLU A 62 -2.35 -10.40 -1.69
CA GLU A 62 -2.29 -11.26 -2.88
C GLU A 62 -3.49 -12.20 -3.01
N SER A 63 -4.12 -12.57 -1.89
CA SER A 63 -5.32 -13.40 -1.88
C SER A 63 -6.61 -12.59 -2.05
N HIS A 64 -6.53 -11.28 -2.27
CA HIS A 64 -7.67 -10.37 -2.27
C HIS A 64 -7.89 -9.73 -3.63
N PRO A 65 -9.15 -9.47 -4.03
CA PRO A 65 -9.48 -8.74 -5.24
C PRO A 65 -9.31 -7.22 -5.06
N ILE A 66 -8.13 -6.77 -4.60
CA ILE A 66 -7.88 -5.34 -4.33
C ILE A 66 -7.96 -4.54 -5.62
N THR A 67 -8.86 -3.55 -5.65
CA THR A 67 -9.05 -2.64 -6.79
C THR A 67 -8.73 -1.20 -6.42
N ALA A 68 -8.68 -0.85 -5.13
CA ALA A 68 -8.25 0.47 -4.66
C ALA A 68 -7.24 0.39 -3.51
N LEU A 69 -6.13 1.13 -3.63
CA LEU A 69 -5.06 1.09 -2.64
C LEU A 69 -4.46 2.47 -2.37
N GLN A 70 -4.46 2.92 -1.11
CA GLN A 70 -3.67 4.06 -0.65
C GLN A 70 -2.72 3.62 0.45
N ILE A 71 -1.41 3.71 0.21
CA ILE A 71 -0.37 3.26 1.13
C ILE A 71 0.89 4.13 1.03
N CYS A 72 1.69 4.14 2.09
CA CYS A 72 3.07 4.60 2.07
C CYS A 72 4.01 3.41 2.35
N VAL A 73 5.11 3.31 1.60
CA VAL A 73 6.16 2.31 1.82
C VAL A 73 7.53 2.99 1.92
N SER A 74 8.39 2.46 2.79
CA SER A 74 9.78 2.92 2.96
C SER A 74 10.75 2.17 2.04
N ASN A 75 10.37 1.00 1.52
CA ASN A 75 11.18 0.18 0.63
C ASN A 75 10.33 -0.49 -0.45
N PHE A 76 10.88 -0.68 -1.65
CA PHE A 76 10.26 -1.41 -2.76
C PHE A 76 10.07 -2.90 -2.46
N SER A 77 10.84 -3.46 -1.52
CA SER A 77 10.63 -4.85 -1.06
C SER A 77 9.27 -5.02 -0.39
N ALA A 78 8.73 -3.94 0.20
CA ALA A 78 7.44 -3.93 0.89
C ALA A 78 6.27 -3.66 -0.07
N LEU A 79 6.50 -3.32 -1.34
CA LEU A 79 5.41 -3.12 -2.30
C LEU A 79 4.56 -4.39 -2.45
N PRO A 80 3.25 -4.24 -2.74
CA PRO A 80 2.43 -5.38 -3.15
C PRO A 80 3.03 -6.05 -4.38
N LYS A 81 2.77 -7.35 -4.56
CA LYS A 81 3.18 -8.07 -5.78
C LYS A 81 2.51 -7.47 -7.02
N GLU A 82 3.14 -7.74 -8.17
CA GLU A 82 2.66 -7.31 -9.48
C GLU A 82 1.19 -7.70 -9.74
N SER A 83 0.76 -8.87 -9.27
CA SER A 83 -0.63 -9.34 -9.40
C SER A 83 -1.66 -8.45 -8.68
N VAL A 84 -1.29 -7.86 -7.54
CA VAL A 84 -2.14 -6.92 -6.82
C VAL A 84 -2.16 -5.59 -7.56
N ILE A 85 -0.97 -5.11 -7.96
CA ILE A 85 -0.78 -3.85 -8.66
C ILE A 85 -1.54 -3.82 -9.99
N SER A 86 -1.50 -4.89 -10.77
CA SER A 86 -2.16 -4.96 -12.08
C SER A 86 -3.69 -4.89 -11.99
N ASN A 87 -4.27 -5.24 -10.84
CA ASN A 87 -5.72 -5.18 -10.59
C ASN A 87 -6.20 -3.81 -10.07
N LEU A 88 -5.28 -2.89 -9.73
CA LEU A 88 -5.63 -1.58 -9.18
C LEU A 88 -6.28 -0.70 -10.25
N ARG A 89 -7.49 -0.23 -9.95
CA ARG A 89 -8.21 0.80 -10.72
C ARG A 89 -8.05 2.20 -10.12
N ARG A 90 -7.77 2.26 -8.82
CA ARG A 90 -7.53 3.48 -8.04
C ARG A 90 -6.31 3.28 -7.15
N PHE A 91 -5.30 4.13 -7.25
CA PHE A 91 -4.17 4.03 -6.34
C PHE A 91 -3.60 5.38 -5.90
N LYS A 92 -3.03 5.39 -4.69
CA LYS A 92 -2.16 6.44 -4.14
C LYS A 92 -1.02 5.75 -3.41
N ILE A 93 0.07 5.48 -4.11
CA ILE A 93 1.23 4.76 -3.56
C ILE A 93 2.36 5.77 -3.42
N TYR A 94 2.79 6.00 -2.17
CA TYR A 94 3.93 6.85 -1.86
C TYR A 94 5.11 5.98 -1.48
N MET A 95 6.22 6.21 -2.16
CA MET A 95 7.52 5.62 -1.87
C MET A 95 8.44 6.76 -1.46
N ILE A 96 8.76 6.86 -0.18
CA ILE A 96 9.52 8.00 0.35
C ILE A 96 10.56 7.47 1.37
N SER A 97 11.82 7.85 1.16
CA SER A 97 12.90 7.65 2.13
C SER A 97 12.54 8.30 3.49
N THR A 98 13.09 7.79 4.57
CA THR A 98 12.54 7.85 5.94
C THR A 98 12.18 9.23 6.51
N ASP A 99 12.63 10.32 5.90
CA ASP A 99 12.64 11.64 6.54
C ASP A 99 11.51 12.59 6.08
N PHE A 100 10.72 12.21 5.08
CA PHE A 100 9.60 13.05 4.64
C PHE A 100 8.24 12.48 5.04
N ILE A 101 7.40 13.34 5.60
CA ILE A 101 5.95 13.14 5.65
C ILE A 101 5.47 13.23 4.20
N CYS A 102 4.72 12.23 3.71
CA CYS A 102 4.07 12.29 2.41
C CYS A 102 3.08 13.46 2.38
N ARG A 103 3.50 14.67 2.00
CA ARG A 103 2.56 15.79 1.85
C ARG A 103 1.74 15.48 0.60
N SER A 104 0.43 15.28 0.74
CA SER A 104 -0.42 15.07 -0.42
C SER A 104 -0.48 16.36 -1.25
N TYR A 105 0.25 16.41 -2.35
CA TYR A 105 0.14 17.48 -3.32
C TYR A 105 -0.96 17.14 -4.34
N GLY A 106 -2.22 17.06 -3.89
CA GLY A 106 -3.31 16.75 -4.82
C GLY A 106 -4.67 16.59 -4.17
N LYS A 107 -5.63 17.44 -4.60
CA LYS A 107 -7.07 17.17 -4.48
C LYS A 107 -7.39 15.88 -5.21
N ASP A 108 -8.11 14.95 -4.56
CA ASP A 108 -9.02 13.89 -5.08
C ASP A 108 -8.76 13.23 -6.44
N SER A 109 -7.55 13.37 -6.99
CA SER A 109 -7.17 12.88 -8.30
C SER A 109 -6.88 11.39 -8.17
N LYS A 110 -7.49 10.63 -9.09
CA LYS A 110 -7.43 9.17 -9.11
C LYS A 110 -6.13 8.76 -9.81
N ASN A 111 -5.36 7.88 -9.16
CA ASN A 111 -4.10 7.27 -9.65
C ASN A 111 -2.86 8.17 -9.50
N GLU A 112 -2.28 8.16 -8.30
CA GLU A 112 -1.02 8.83 -7.98
C GLU A 112 0.04 7.79 -7.61
N LEU A 113 1.17 7.80 -8.31
CA LEU A 113 2.38 7.12 -7.90
C LEU A 113 3.44 8.18 -7.65
N TYR A 114 3.86 8.32 -6.39
CA TYR A 114 4.92 9.24 -6.00
C TYR A 114 6.12 8.43 -5.53
N MET A 115 7.28 8.70 -6.14
CA MET A 115 8.52 8.01 -5.84
C MET A 115 9.62 9.05 -5.64
N GLU A 116 10.23 9.04 -4.46
CA GLU A 116 11.34 9.91 -4.09
C GLU A 116 12.45 9.06 -3.47
N GLY A 117 13.67 9.17 -4.03
CA GLY A 117 14.84 8.37 -3.65
C GLY A 117 16.04 8.70 -4.54
N ASP A 118 17.19 8.07 -4.26
CA ASP A 118 18.39 8.28 -5.06
C ASP A 118 18.31 7.58 -6.45
N GLY A 119 19.17 7.98 -7.39
CA GLY A 119 19.16 7.43 -8.75
C GLY A 119 19.59 5.96 -8.85
N HIS A 120 20.38 5.47 -7.90
CA HIS A 120 20.81 4.06 -7.82
C HIS A 120 19.64 3.15 -7.45
N ASP A 121 18.81 3.64 -6.55
CA ASP A 121 17.56 3.05 -6.15
C ASP A 121 16.57 2.96 -7.32
N PHE A 122 16.54 3.92 -8.24
CA PHE A 122 15.60 3.88 -9.36
C PHE A 122 15.95 2.79 -10.40
N LEU A 123 17.25 2.58 -10.69
CA LEU A 123 17.73 1.69 -11.75
C LEU A 123 17.58 0.19 -11.42
N ALA A 124 17.82 -0.22 -10.17
CA ALA A 124 17.58 -1.61 -9.74
C ALA A 124 16.08 -1.98 -9.74
N LYS A 125 15.20 -0.97 -9.78
CA LYS A 125 13.79 -1.09 -9.42
C LYS A 125 12.81 -0.91 -10.59
N ALA A 126 13.29 -0.40 -11.74
CA ALA A 126 12.53 -0.27 -13.00
C ALA A 126 11.87 -1.58 -13.50
N ARG A 127 12.44 -2.77 -13.22
CA ARG A 127 11.88 -4.06 -13.65
C ARG A 127 10.51 -4.36 -13.01
N ARG A 128 10.35 -4.09 -11.71
CA ARG A 128 9.08 -4.30 -10.96
C ARG A 128 8.03 -3.23 -11.26
N MET A 129 8.48 -2.04 -11.64
CA MET A 129 7.60 -0.91 -11.95
C MET A 129 6.98 -0.99 -13.35
N SER A 130 7.48 -1.87 -14.23
CA SER A 130 6.95 -2.00 -15.59
C SER A 130 5.43 -2.22 -15.62
N ALA A 131 4.86 -2.90 -14.62
CA ALA A 131 3.40 -3.06 -14.49
C ALA A 131 2.64 -1.77 -14.15
N LEU A 132 3.22 -0.91 -13.29
CA LEU A 132 2.63 0.39 -12.93
C LEU A 132 2.64 1.33 -14.13
N VAL A 133 3.72 1.31 -14.92
CA VAL A 133 3.87 2.15 -16.12
C VAL A 133 2.93 1.66 -17.23
N ARG A 134 2.82 0.35 -17.48
CA ARG A 134 1.91 -0.23 -18.49
C ARG A 134 0.42 0.12 -18.27
N ASN A 135 -0.02 0.27 -17.01
CA ASN A 135 -1.40 0.63 -16.70
C ASN A 135 -1.73 2.12 -16.90
N THR A 136 -0.73 2.97 -17.16
CA THR A 136 -0.95 4.40 -17.46
C THR A 136 -1.15 4.69 -18.95
N GLU A 137 -0.93 3.71 -19.84
CA GLU A 137 -0.98 3.89 -21.30
C GLU A 137 -2.37 3.61 -21.94
N TYR A 138 -3.41 3.27 -21.17
CA TYR A 138 -4.75 2.96 -21.70
C TYR A 138 -5.75 4.13 -21.70
N PHE A 139 -5.26 5.38 -21.81
CA PHE A 139 -6.11 6.54 -22.09
C PHE A 139 -5.56 7.35 -23.25
N VAL A 140 -5.85 6.90 -24.47
CA VAL A 140 -6.01 7.76 -25.65
C VAL A 140 -7.32 7.39 -26.33
#